data_AF-A0A2D6MI10-F1
#
_entry.id   AF-A0A2D6MI10-F1
#
_cell.length_a   1.000
_cell.length_b   1.000
_cell.length_c   1.000
_cell.angle_alpha   90.00
_cell.angle_beta   90.00
_cell.angle_gamma   90.00
#
_symmetry.space_group_name_H-M   'P 1'
#
loop_
_entity.id
_entity.type
_entity.pdbx_description
1 polymer ?
#
loop_
_entity_poly.entity_id
_entity_poly.type
_entity_poly.pdbx_seq_one_letter_code
_entity_poly.pdbx_strand_id
1 'polypeptide(L)' 'MELKIEDNTDLVKDTVSKAVLNTNTSAYTASKRRRLYNQQRENDINSIREELAEVKEMLRSLLENGR' A
#
# COMPACT_ATOMS: atom_id res chain seq x y z
N MET A 1 19.54 -25.17 -9.16
CA MET A 1 18.72 -26.31 -8.67
C MET A 1 18.13 -25.85 -7.35
N GLU A 2 16.89 -26.20 -7.06
CA GLU A 2 16.20 -25.76 -5.84
C GLU A 2 15.96 -26.97 -4.93
N LEU A 3 16.27 -26.84 -3.65
CA LEU A 3 16.03 -27.85 -2.62
C LEU A 3 14.93 -27.35 -1.68
N LYS A 4 13.88 -28.14 -1.48
CA LYS A 4 12.87 -27.81 -0.46
C LYS A 4 13.50 -27.85 0.93
N ILE A 5 13.07 -26.92 1.79
CA ILE A 5 13.49 -26.92 3.20
C ILE A 5 12.54 -27.83 3.99
N GLU A 6 13.10 -28.66 4.87
CA GLU A 6 12.34 -29.53 5.75
C GLU A 6 11.38 -28.70 6.61
N ASP A 7 10.16 -29.22 6.81
CA ASP A 7 9.08 -28.58 7.56
C ASP A 7 8.59 -27.21 7.05
N ASN A 8 8.98 -26.78 5.84
CA ASN A 8 8.45 -25.56 5.22
C ASN A 8 8.19 -25.71 3.71
N THR A 9 6.91 -25.81 3.35
CA THR A 9 6.46 -26.01 1.95
C THR A 9 6.70 -24.80 1.06
N ASP A 10 6.81 -23.63 1.66
CA ASP A 10 6.87 -22.33 0.98
C ASP A 10 8.31 -21.80 0.91
N LEU A 11 9.30 -22.55 1.38
CA LEU A 11 10.71 -22.17 1.32
C LEU A 11 11.51 -23.15 0.48
N VAL A 12 12.31 -22.59 -0.43
CA VAL A 12 13.28 -23.34 -1.23
C VAL A 12 14.67 -22.75 -1.05
N LYS A 13 15.68 -23.61 -1.00
CA LYS A 13 17.09 -23.22 -0.97
C LYS A 13 17.65 -23.35 -2.38
N ASP A 14 18.10 -22.23 -2.94
CA ASP A 14 18.86 -22.26 -4.19
C ASP A 14 20.24 -22.88 -3.92
N THR A 15 20.58 -23.95 -4.63
CA THR A 15 21.83 -24.66 -4.43
C THR A 15 23.05 -23.91 -4.93
N VAL A 16 22.87 -22.92 -5.83
CA VAL A 16 23.95 -22.13 -6.42
C VAL A 16 24.30 -20.96 -5.51
N SER A 17 23.34 -20.06 -5.26
CA SER A 17 23.57 -18.87 -4.41
C SER A 17 23.54 -19.16 -2.91
N LYS A 18 23.05 -20.35 -2.51
CA LYS A 18 22.75 -20.73 -1.11
C LYS A 18 21.65 -19.88 -0.46
N ALA A 19 20.95 -19.04 -1.22
CA ALA A 19 19.84 -18.24 -0.71
C ALA A 19 18.63 -19.10 -0.34
N VAL A 20 17.88 -18.67 0.69
CA VAL A 20 16.57 -19.21 1.04
C VAL A 20 15.51 -18.28 0.45
N LEU A 21 14.68 -18.81 -0.44
CA LEU A 21 13.67 -18.10 -1.20
C LEU A 21 12.29 -18.50 -0.72
N ASN A 22 11.41 -17.52 -0.56
CA ASN A 22 10.00 -17.74 -0.29
C ASN A 22 9.24 -17.88 -1.61
N THR A 23 8.52 -18.98 -1.77
CA THR A 23 7.72 -19.33 -2.96
C THR A 23 6.22 -19.11 -2.75
N ASN A 24 5.80 -18.60 -1.59
CA ASN A 24 4.41 -18.27 -1.30
C ASN A 24 3.98 -17.00 -2.03
N THR A 25 3.60 -17.19 -3.29
CA THR A 25 3.08 -16.13 -4.17
C THR A 25 1.76 -15.56 -3.66
N SER A 26 0.94 -16.34 -2.94
CA SER A 26 -0.33 -15.88 -2.39
C SER A 26 -0.14 -14.86 -1.26
N ALA A 27 0.81 -15.10 -0.35
CA ALA A 27 1.15 -14.19 0.73
C ALA A 27 1.78 -12.89 0.18
N TYR A 28 2.66 -13.02 -0.81
CA TYR A 28 3.25 -11.86 -1.50
C TYR A 28 2.18 -10.98 -2.18
N THR A 29 1.27 -11.59 -2.95
CA THR A 29 0.21 -10.86 -3.64
C THR A 29 -0.77 -10.20 -2.66
N ALA A 30 -1.13 -10.88 -1.57
CA ALA A 30 -1.96 -10.32 -0.51
C ALA A 30 -1.30 -9.11 0.16
N SER A 31 0.00 -9.21 0.48
CA SER A 31 0.79 -8.10 1.05
C SER A 31 0.87 -6.90 0.10
N LYS A 32 1.17 -7.16 -1.18
CA LYS A 32 1.20 -6.13 -2.23
C LYS A 32 -0.15 -5.43 -2.36
N ARG A 33 -1.25 -6.17 -2.37
CA ARG A 33 -2.61 -5.61 -2.43
C ARG A 33 -2.91 -4.74 -1.21
N ARG A 34 -2.56 -5.19 0.00
CA ARG A 34 -2.75 -4.41 1.23
C ARG A 34 -1.96 -3.10 1.20
N ARG A 35 -0.71 -3.13 0.71
CA ARG A 35 0.11 -1.92 0.56
C ARG A 35 -0.53 -0.91 -0.40
N LEU A 36 -0.96 -1.37 -1.57
CA LEU A 36 -1.62 -0.51 -2.56
C LEU A 36 -2.92 0.08 -2.03
N TYR A 37 -3.74 -0.74 -1.36
CA TYR A 37 -4.98 -0.28 -0.74
C TYR A 37 -4.74 0.79 0.33
N ASN A 38 -3.75 0.61 1.19
CA ASN A 38 -3.40 1.61 2.19
C ASN A 38 -2.90 2.91 1.55
N GLN A 39 -2.06 2.81 0.52
CA GLN A 39 -1.57 3.99 -0.20
C GLN A 39 -2.72 4.75 -0.86
N GLN A 40 -3.66 4.04 -1.51
CA GLN A 40 -4.84 4.68 -2.10
C GLN A 40 -5.67 5.39 -1.03
N ARG A 41 -5.90 4.74 0.12
CA ARG A 41 -6.64 5.36 1.22
C ARG A 41 -6.00 6.64 1.75
N GLU A 42 -4.67 6.67 1.90
CA GLU A 42 -3.97 7.89 2.34
C GLU A 42 -4.11 9.00 1.29
N ASN A 43 -4.02 8.67 0.00
CA ASN A 43 -4.24 9.62 -1.08
C ASN A 43 -5.67 10.18 -1.05
N ASP A 44 -6.68 9.31 -0.90
CA ASP A 44 -8.10 9.71 -0.82
C ASP A 44 -8.34 10.64 0.38
N ILE A 45 -7.77 10.31 1.55
CA ILE A 45 -7.86 11.14 2.75
C ILE A 45 -7.23 12.52 2.51
N ASN A 46 -6.08 12.58 1.84
CA ASN A 46 -5.42 13.86 1.55
C ASN A 46 -6.22 14.69 0.54
N SER A 47 -6.77 14.07 -0.51
CA SER A 47 -7.67 14.74 -1.46
C SER A 47 -8.88 15.35 -0.74
N ILE A 48 -9.54 14.58 0.13
CA ILE A 48 -10.68 15.07 0.91
C ILE A 48 -10.29 16.24 1.82
N ARG A 49 -9.11 16.21 2.43
CA ARG A 49 -8.62 17.32 3.27
C ARG A 49 -8.40 18.59 2.46
N GLU A 50 -7.82 18.47 1.27
CA GLU A 50 -7.59 19.57 0.35
C GLU A 50 -8.91 20.17 -0.15
N GLU A 51 -9.84 19.33 -0.60
CA GLU A 51 -11.19 19.74 -1.02
C GLU A 51 -11.95 20.44 0.11
N LEU A 52 -11.88 19.94 1.35
CA LEU A 52 -12.49 20.60 2.51
C LEU A 52 -11.85 21.95 2.84
N ALA A 53 -10.54 22.08 2.68
CA ALA A 53 -9.84 23.35 2.86
C ALA A 53 -10.30 24.37 1.81
N GLU A 54 -10.42 23.95 0.56
CA GLU A 54 -10.92 24.79 -0.53
C GLU A 54 -12.37 25.24 -0.27
N VAL A 55 -13.27 24.32 0.10
CA VAL A 55 -14.65 24.66 0.46
C VAL A 55 -14.70 25.68 1.60
N LYS A 56 -13.86 25.52 2.62
CA LYS A 56 -13.78 26.47 3.73
C LYS A 56 -13.36 27.87 3.27
N GLU A 57 -12.37 27.96 2.38
CA GLU A 57 -11.93 29.25 1.83
C GLU A 57 -12.98 29.88 0.91
N MET A 58 -13.70 29.08 0.12
CA MET A 58 -14.84 29.57 -0.65
C MET A 58 -15.93 30.16 0.26
N LEU A 59 -16.28 29.47 1.34
CA LEU A 59 -17.26 29.96 2.32
C LEU A 59 -16.81 31.24 2.99
N ARG A 60 -15.53 31.34 3.39
CA ARG A 60 -14.96 32.57 3.93
C ARG A 60 -15.07 33.71 2.93
N SER A 61 -14.68 33.46 1.67
CA SER A 61 -14.72 34.47 0.60
C SER A 61 -16.13 34.99 0.35
N LEU A 62 -17.15 34.12 0.39
CA LEU A 62 -18.55 34.54 0.26
C LEU A 62 -19.00 35.43 1.43
N LEU A 63 -18.58 35.13 2.66
CA LEU A 63 -18.91 35.92 3.84
C LEU A 63 -18.20 37.27 3.87
N GLU A 64 -16.98 37.35 3.33
CA GLU A 64 -16.21 38.59 3.24
C GLU A 64 -16.72 39.50 2.12
N ASN A 65 -17.06 38.94 0.96
CA ASN A 65 -17.57 39.68 -0.20
C ASN A 65 -19.08 40.01 -0.11
N GLY A 66 -19.81 39.38 0.82
CA GLY A 66 -21.24 39.63 1.05
C GLY A 66 -21.55 40.76 2.04
N ARG A 67 -20.53 41.51 2.48
CA ARG A 67 -20.65 42.78 3.22
C ARG A 67 -20.57 43.96 2.27
#